data_AF-A0A358GG40-F1
#
_entry.id   AF-A0A358GG40-F1
#
_cell.length_a   1.000
_cell.length_b   1.000
_cell.length_c   1.000
_cell.angle_alpha   90.00
_cell.angle_beta   90.00
_cell.angle_gamma   90.00
#
_symmetry.space_group_name_H-M   'P 1'
#
loop_
_entity.id
_entity.type
_entity.pdbx_description
1 polymer ?
#
loop_
_entity_poly.entity_id
_entity_poly.type
_entity_poly.pdbx_seq_one_letter_code
_entity_poly.pdbx_strand_id
1 'polypeptide(L)'
;MRIVKSLPANIEQLLDRYEKNGHLTMQASLLGKQSVVYRLQEYCLKVYTARGKLDGEYECEALLSLQNNHHVPELYAYASGNFTLTEWIEGFNLREYRAAYGHIPHDLMYDMFSTELQQIQAGYHDWDVIRYENLLWTATGEVKRTDFWLCEPVRCMRLRERL
;
A
#
# COMPACT_ATOMS: atom_id res chain seq x y z
N MET A 1 11.53 14.34 1.22
CA MET A 1 11.01 13.27 2.09
C MET A 1 10.30 13.82 3.33
N ARG A 2 9.31 13.10 3.85
CA ARG A 2 8.68 13.29 5.18
C ARG A 2 8.73 11.96 5.95
N ILE A 3 9.16 12.03 7.21
CA ILE A 3 9.18 10.89 8.14
C ILE A 3 7.96 11.01 9.05
N VAL A 4 7.15 9.95 9.12
CA VAL A 4 5.90 9.87 9.89
C VAL A 4 6.13 9.15 11.22
N LYS A 5 6.93 8.08 11.21
CA LYS A 5 7.32 7.28 12.37
C LYS A 5 8.85 7.17 12.44
N SER A 6 9.38 6.98 13.65
CA SER A 6 10.82 6.80 13.85
C SER A 6 11.35 5.64 13.00
N LEU A 7 12.48 5.85 12.35
CA LEU A 7 13.14 4.87 11.50
C LEU A 7 14.56 4.57 12.00
N PRO A 8 15.07 3.36 11.74
CA PRO A 8 16.48 3.06 11.89
C PRO A 8 17.33 3.97 10.99
N ALA A 9 18.45 4.46 11.52
CA ALA A 9 19.32 5.41 10.81
C ALA A 9 19.82 4.89 9.44
N ASN A 10 19.99 3.58 9.29
CA ASN A 10 20.37 2.96 8.02
C ASN A 10 19.26 3.07 6.95
N ILE A 11 17.98 3.03 7.33
CA ILE A 11 16.85 3.19 6.42
C ILE A 11 16.73 4.66 6.00
N GLU A 12 16.83 5.60 6.93
CA GLU A 12 16.82 7.03 6.61
C GLU A 12 17.95 7.41 5.64
N GLN A 13 19.18 6.93 5.90
CA GLN A 13 20.32 7.16 5.00
C GLN A 13 20.11 6.56 3.61
N LEU A 14 19.43 5.42 3.51
CA LEU A 14 19.10 4.81 2.22
C LEU A 14 18.11 5.68 1.45
N LEU A 15 17.05 6.17 2.11
CA LEU A 15 16.06 7.05 1.50
C LEU A 15 16.67 8.38 1.05
N ASP A 16 17.53 8.98 1.88
CA ASP A 16 18.25 10.22 1.55
C ASP A 16 19.15 10.06 0.32
N ARG A 17 19.86 8.93 0.22
CA ARG A 17 20.68 8.62 -0.96
C ARG A 17 19.81 8.42 -2.19
N TYR A 18 18.67 7.75 -2.04
CA TYR A 18 17.73 7.57 -3.12
C TYR A 18 17.16 8.90 -3.63
N GLU A 19 16.74 9.83 -2.75
CA GLU A 19 16.26 11.15 -3.18
C GLU A 19 17.33 11.95 -3.94
N LYS A 20 18.61 11.82 -3.55
CA LYS A 20 19.72 12.54 -4.19
C LYS A 20 20.13 11.95 -5.53
N ASN A 21 20.16 10.61 -5.63
CA ASN A 21 20.80 9.92 -6.75
C ASN A 21 19.80 9.23 -7.70
N GLY A 22 18.54 9.06 -7.28
CA GLY A 22 17.46 8.46 -8.06
C GLY A 22 17.60 6.95 -8.32
N HIS A 23 18.56 6.26 -7.70
CA HIS A 23 18.81 4.84 -7.93
C HIS A 23 18.95 4.05 -6.63
N LEU A 24 18.48 2.80 -6.66
CA LEU A 24 18.68 1.79 -5.61
C LEU A 24 19.46 0.62 -6.21
N THR A 25 20.45 0.10 -5.46
CA THR A 25 21.30 -1.02 -5.90
C THR A 25 20.83 -2.35 -5.31
N MET A 26 19.53 -2.49 -5.10
CA MET A 26 18.93 -3.65 -4.43
C MET A 26 18.08 -4.45 -5.40
N GLN A 27 17.89 -5.74 -5.11
CA GLN A 27 16.98 -6.56 -5.88
C GLN A 27 15.54 -6.17 -5.56
N ALA A 28 14.75 -5.89 -6.61
CA ALA A 28 13.34 -5.62 -6.48
C ALA A 28 12.57 -6.88 -6.07
N SER A 29 11.59 -6.71 -5.18
CA SER A 29 10.63 -7.74 -4.80
C SER A 29 9.49 -7.83 -5.82
N LEU A 30 9.06 -6.69 -6.37
CA LEU A 30 8.07 -6.62 -7.45
C LEU A 30 8.45 -5.53 -8.46
N LEU A 31 8.34 -5.86 -9.75
CA LEU A 31 8.56 -4.93 -10.86
C LEU A 31 7.23 -4.63 -11.54
N GLY A 32 6.72 -3.41 -11.36
CA GLY A 32 5.54 -2.89 -12.04
C GLY A 32 5.91 -1.88 -13.13
N LYS A 33 4.92 -1.49 -13.94
CA LYS A 33 5.09 -0.45 -14.97
C LYS A 33 5.19 0.96 -14.37
N GLN A 34 4.43 1.22 -13.31
CA GLN A 34 4.33 2.52 -12.64
C GLN A 34 5.17 2.58 -11.35
N SER A 35 5.57 1.45 -10.80
CA SER A 35 6.33 1.40 -9.55
C SER A 35 7.20 0.15 -9.45
N VAL A 36 8.18 0.20 -8.56
CA VAL A 36 9.03 -0.92 -8.17
C VAL A 36 8.97 -1.05 -6.66
N VAL A 37 8.73 -2.26 -6.15
CA VAL A 37 8.65 -2.55 -4.72
C VAL A 37 9.90 -3.27 -4.26
N TYR A 38 10.48 -2.82 -3.15
CA TYR A 38 11.61 -3.42 -2.47
C TYR A 38 11.22 -3.76 -1.05
N ARG A 39 11.60 -4.96 -0.61
CA ARG A 39 11.55 -5.32 0.79
C ARG A 39 12.84 -4.91 1.49
N LEU A 40 12.73 -4.14 2.57
CA LEU A 40 13.81 -3.73 3.45
C LEU A 40 13.53 -4.26 4.86
N GLN A 41 13.94 -5.51 5.15
CA GLN A 41 13.59 -6.19 6.41
C GLN A 41 12.07 -6.27 6.62
N GLU A 42 11.54 -5.47 7.55
CA GLU A 42 10.12 -5.33 7.91
C GLU A 42 9.42 -4.17 7.18
N TYR A 43 10.13 -3.44 6.31
CA TYR A 43 9.58 -2.34 5.54
C TYR A 43 9.34 -2.71 4.08
N CYS A 44 8.29 -2.14 3.51
CA CYS A 44 7.96 -2.14 2.11
C CYS A 44 8.28 -0.76 1.52
N LEU A 45 9.31 -0.67 0.69
CA LEU A 45 9.64 0.54 -0.05
C LEU A 45 9.07 0.44 -1.47
N LYS A 46 8.03 1.21 -1.76
CA LYS A 46 7.47 1.34 -3.11
C LYS A 46 7.97 2.63 -3.74
N VAL A 47 8.67 2.51 -4.86
CA VAL A 47 9.25 3.61 -5.61
C VAL A 47 8.46 3.80 -6.90
N TYR A 48 7.99 5.01 -7.17
CA TYR A 48 7.23 5.32 -8.38
C TYR A 48 8.16 5.71 -9.53
N THR A 49 7.83 5.25 -10.73
CA THR A 49 8.51 5.70 -11.95
C THR A 49 7.99 7.08 -12.34
N ALA A 50 8.67 7.75 -13.28
CA ALA A 50 8.17 9.01 -13.82
C ALA A 50 6.73 8.93 -14.36
N ARG A 51 6.29 7.75 -14.84
CA ARG A 51 4.91 7.52 -15.29
C ARG A 51 3.93 7.30 -14.14
N GLY A 52 4.37 6.70 -13.03
CA GLY A 52 3.56 6.45 -11.84
C GLY A 52 3.59 7.58 -10.82
N LYS A 53 4.17 8.74 -11.16
CA LYS A 53 4.31 9.86 -10.21
C LYS A 53 2.96 10.30 -9.64
N LEU A 54 1.95 10.48 -10.51
CA LEU A 54 0.62 10.93 -10.07
C LEU A 54 -0.05 9.86 -9.18
N ASP A 55 0.07 8.59 -9.56
CA ASP A 55 -0.42 7.45 -8.76
C ASP A 55 0.20 7.46 -7.36
N GLY A 56 1.50 7.74 -7.28
CA GLY A 56 2.21 7.88 -6.02
C GLY A 56 1.84 9.10 -5.19
N GLU A 57 1.37 10.20 -5.80
CA GLU A 57 0.83 11.35 -5.06
C GLU A 57 -0.49 10.97 -4.39
N TYR A 58 -1.40 10.31 -5.12
CA TYR A 58 -2.68 9.84 -4.57
C TYR A 58 -2.49 8.76 -3.50
N GLU A 59 -1.61 7.78 -3.74
CA GLU A 59 -1.33 6.73 -2.78
C GLU A 59 -0.75 7.28 -1.48
N CYS A 60 0.13 8.30 -1.55
CA CYS A 60 0.65 8.98 -0.36
C CYS A 60 -0.47 9.65 0.45
N GLU A 61 -1.40 10.35 -0.21
CA GLU A 61 -2.51 11.04 0.46
C GLU A 61 -3.47 10.05 1.14
N ALA A 62 -3.81 8.97 0.44
CA ALA A 62 -4.66 7.90 0.95
C ALA A 62 -4.01 7.20 2.15
N LEU A 63 -2.76 6.74 2.01
CA LEU A 63 -2.03 6.08 3.10
C LEU A 63 -1.94 6.98 4.33
N LEU A 64 -1.60 8.26 4.15
CA LEU A 64 -1.51 9.21 5.26
C LEU A 64 -2.85 9.38 5.99
N SER A 65 -3.95 9.43 5.24
CA SER A 65 -5.29 9.65 5.82
C SER A 65 -5.85 8.39 6.49
N LEU A 66 -5.43 7.22 6.05
CA LEU A 66 -5.96 5.94 6.50
C LEU A 66 -5.18 5.31 7.66
N GLN A 67 -4.23 6.02 8.29
CA GLN A 67 -3.38 5.46 9.35
C GLN A 67 -4.12 5.00 10.62
N ASN A 68 -5.39 5.40 10.81
CA ASN A 68 -6.23 4.89 11.91
C ASN A 68 -6.99 3.60 11.53
N ASN A 69 -6.89 3.12 10.29
CA ASN A 69 -7.50 1.89 9.82
C ASN A 69 -6.50 0.73 9.98
N HIS A 70 -6.84 -0.24 10.83
CA HIS A 70 -5.95 -1.37 11.14
C HIS A 70 -5.68 -2.30 9.96
N HIS A 71 -6.56 -2.30 8.95
CA HIS A 71 -6.35 -3.04 7.71
C HIS A 71 -5.37 -2.36 6.76
N VAL A 72 -4.95 -1.13 7.05
CA VAL A 72 -4.01 -0.39 6.20
C VAL A 72 -2.59 -0.51 6.76
N PRO A 73 -1.59 -0.72 5.89
CA PRO A 73 -0.19 -0.68 6.24
C PRO A 73 0.19 0.59 7.00
N GLU A 74 0.86 0.41 8.13
CA GLU A 74 1.55 1.51 8.80
C GLU A 74 2.48 2.24 7.82
N LEU A 75 2.36 3.57 7.76
CA LEU A 75 3.21 4.45 6.96
C LEU A 75 4.34 5.00 7.83
N TYR A 76 5.58 4.75 7.42
CA TYR A 76 6.77 5.20 8.14
C TYR A 76 7.38 6.46 7.54
N ALA A 77 7.47 6.54 6.21
CA ALA A 77 7.97 7.70 5.50
C ALA A 77 7.42 7.76 4.08
N TYR A 78 7.45 8.94 3.47
CA TYR A 78 7.08 9.11 2.08
C TYR A 78 7.72 10.34 1.44
N ALA A 79 7.78 10.34 0.12
CA ALA A 79 7.98 11.54 -0.69
C ALA A 79 6.94 11.50 -1.81
N SER A 80 6.02 12.46 -1.79
CA SER A 80 4.84 12.49 -2.69
C SER A 80 5.24 12.27 -4.15
N GLY A 81 4.67 11.24 -4.78
CA GLY A 81 4.96 10.86 -6.17
C GLY A 81 6.32 10.23 -6.44
N ASN A 82 7.18 10.06 -5.42
CA ASN A 82 8.50 9.45 -5.54
C ASN A 82 8.57 8.09 -4.83
N PHE A 83 8.17 8.02 -3.56
CA PHE A 83 8.11 6.75 -2.84
C PHE A 83 7.18 6.78 -1.62
N THR A 84 6.77 5.58 -1.20
CA THR A 84 6.18 5.31 0.11
C THR A 84 6.99 4.21 0.81
N LEU A 85 7.15 4.35 2.13
CA LEU A 85 7.75 3.33 2.99
C LEU A 85 6.68 2.90 4.01
N THR A 86 6.15 1.70 3.84
CA THR A 86 5.12 1.14 4.73
C THR A 86 5.62 -0.10 5.47
N GLU A 87 4.82 -0.68 6.34
CA GLU A 87 5.05 -2.05 6.82
C GLU A 87 5.07 -3.04 5.65
N TRP A 88 5.97 -4.00 5.72
CA TRP A 88 5.94 -5.20 4.89
C TRP A 88 4.95 -6.19 5.48
N ILE A 89 3.91 -6.52 4.74
CA ILE A 89 2.92 -7.49 5.18
C ILE A 89 3.40 -8.89 4.84
N GLU A 90 3.71 -9.69 5.86
CA GLU A 90 3.94 -11.13 5.72
C GLU A 90 2.59 -11.86 5.64
N GLY A 91 2.02 -11.84 4.44
CA GLY A 91 0.75 -12.49 4.15
C GLY A 91 0.68 -13.00 2.72
N PHE A 92 -0.35 -13.80 2.47
CA PHE A 92 -0.64 -14.34 1.16
C PHE A 92 -1.83 -13.63 0.55
N ASN A 93 -1.76 -13.28 -0.74
CA ASN A 93 -2.97 -12.93 -1.48
C ASN A 93 -3.86 -14.16 -1.68
N LEU A 94 -5.09 -13.98 -2.17
CA LEU A 94 -6.06 -15.07 -2.28
C LEU A 94 -5.53 -16.27 -3.10
N ARG A 95 -4.78 -16.00 -4.17
CA ARG A 95 -4.20 -17.03 -5.03
C ARG A 95 -3.12 -17.82 -4.29
N GLU A 96 -2.21 -17.11 -3.63
CA GLU A 96 -1.12 -17.71 -2.84
C GLU A 96 -1.66 -18.49 -1.65
N TYR A 97 -2.68 -17.95 -0.96
CA TYR A 97 -3.33 -18.60 0.17
C TYR A 97 -3.91 -19.94 -0.25
N ARG A 98 -4.66 -19.96 -1.37
CA ARG A 98 -5.21 -21.19 -1.92
C ARG A 98 -4.12 -22.18 -2.34
N ALA A 99 -3.03 -21.70 -2.92
CA ALA A 99 -1.91 -22.55 -3.32
C ALA A 99 -1.19 -23.16 -2.10
N ALA A 100 -1.02 -22.41 -1.02
CA ALA A 100 -0.35 -22.83 0.19
C ALA A 100 -1.19 -23.78 1.05
N TYR A 101 -2.48 -23.48 1.23
CA TYR A 101 -3.35 -24.19 2.19
C TYR A 101 -4.39 -25.11 1.53
N GLY A 102 -4.56 -25.05 0.21
CA GLY A 102 -5.52 -25.89 -0.53
C GLY A 102 -6.98 -25.45 -0.41
N HIS A 103 -7.26 -24.39 0.34
CA HIS A 103 -8.59 -23.78 0.50
C HIS A 103 -8.50 -22.25 0.47
N ILE A 104 -9.64 -21.56 0.38
CA ILE A 104 -9.71 -20.10 0.50
C ILE A 104 -9.82 -19.70 1.99
N PRO A 105 -9.53 -18.44 2.36
CA PRO A 105 -9.77 -17.95 3.71
C PRO A 105 -11.23 -18.16 4.12
N HIS A 106 -11.46 -18.66 5.34
CA HIS A 106 -12.81 -18.98 5.83
C HIS A 106 -13.71 -17.74 5.89
N ASP A 107 -13.15 -16.60 6.29
CA ASP A 107 -13.87 -15.34 6.46
C ASP A 107 -13.71 -14.40 5.25
N LEU A 108 -13.33 -14.92 4.07
CA LEU A 108 -13.05 -14.12 2.87
C LEU A 108 -14.10 -13.04 2.59
N MET A 109 -15.38 -13.40 2.59
CA MET A 109 -16.46 -12.45 2.31
C MET A 109 -16.54 -11.38 3.41
N TYR A 110 -16.39 -11.77 4.67
CA TYR A 110 -16.41 -10.84 5.81
C TYR A 110 -15.22 -9.88 5.74
N ASP A 111 -14.02 -10.39 5.46
CA ASP A 111 -12.79 -9.61 5.32
C ASP A 111 -12.89 -8.59 4.18
N MET A 112 -13.42 -9.00 3.03
CA MET A 112 -13.65 -8.08 1.91
C MET A 112 -14.56 -6.91 2.29
N PHE A 113 -15.71 -7.21 2.91
CA PHE A 113 -16.68 -6.17 3.29
C PHE A 113 -16.19 -5.32 4.45
N SER A 114 -15.59 -5.91 5.48
CA SER A 114 -15.15 -5.19 6.68
C SER A 114 -14.03 -4.19 6.35
N THR A 115 -13.09 -4.61 5.52
CA THR A 115 -11.98 -3.77 5.08
C THR A 115 -12.44 -2.63 4.16
N GLU A 116 -13.37 -2.89 3.23
CA GLU A 116 -13.97 -1.86 2.36
C GLU A 116 -14.80 -0.86 3.18
N LEU A 117 -15.64 -1.35 4.09
CA LEU A 117 -16.46 -0.51 4.94
C LEU A 117 -15.60 0.44 5.79
N GLN A 118 -14.48 -0.04 6.33
CA GLN A 118 -13.57 0.82 7.10
C GLN A 118 -12.88 1.88 6.24
N GLN A 119 -12.52 1.58 4.98
CA GLN A 119 -12.02 2.60 4.05
C GLN A 119 -13.09 3.68 3.79
N ILE A 120 -14.32 3.27 3.51
CA ILE A 120 -15.45 4.17 3.26
C ILE A 120 -15.75 5.05 4.48
N GLN A 121 -15.74 4.46 5.68
CA GLN A 121 -15.93 5.19 6.94
C GLN A 121 -14.82 6.21 7.19
N ALA A 122 -13.59 5.91 6.77
CA ALA A 122 -12.48 6.86 6.78
C ALA A 122 -12.57 7.93 5.67
N GLY A 123 -13.61 7.89 4.84
CA GLY A 123 -13.88 8.87 3.80
C GLY A 123 -13.17 8.61 2.48
N TYR A 124 -12.71 7.38 2.25
CA TYR A 124 -12.02 6.97 1.02
C TYR A 124 -12.75 5.82 0.33
N HIS A 125 -12.70 5.81 -0.99
CA HIS A 125 -13.17 4.69 -1.80
C HIS A 125 -12.01 4.17 -2.64
N ASP A 126 -11.86 2.86 -2.65
CA ASP A 126 -10.80 2.17 -3.37
C ASP A 126 -11.38 1.56 -4.65
N TRP A 127 -11.03 2.11 -5.82
CA TRP A 127 -11.55 1.59 -7.09
C TRP A 127 -10.92 0.25 -7.48
N ASP A 128 -9.91 -0.24 -6.75
CA ASP A 128 -9.30 -1.54 -6.96
C ASP A 128 -9.82 -2.64 -6.01
N VAL A 129 -10.92 -2.36 -5.28
CA VAL A 129 -11.48 -3.24 -4.24
C VAL A 129 -11.80 -4.67 -4.70
N ILE A 130 -12.07 -4.86 -6.00
CA ILE A 130 -12.46 -6.15 -6.58
C ILE A 130 -11.23 -7.04 -6.81
N ARG A 131 -10.01 -6.48 -6.78
CA ARG A 131 -8.81 -7.28 -7.00
C ARG A 131 -8.37 -7.92 -5.70
N TYR A 132 -8.69 -9.20 -5.57
CA TYR A 132 -8.23 -10.08 -4.49
C TYR A 132 -6.70 -10.20 -4.37
N GLU A 133 -5.94 -9.61 -5.31
CA GLU A 133 -4.48 -9.50 -5.25
C GLU A 133 -3.99 -8.49 -4.22
N ASN A 134 -4.85 -7.55 -3.82
CA ASN A 134 -4.53 -6.46 -2.88
C ASN A 134 -4.99 -6.74 -1.44
N LEU A 135 -5.55 -7.90 -1.17
CA LEU A 135 -5.85 -8.38 0.19
C LEU A 135 -4.85 -9.45 0.55
N LEU A 136 -4.14 -9.25 1.67
CA LEU A 136 -3.14 -10.17 2.19
C LEU A 136 -3.60 -10.72 3.53
N TRP A 137 -3.66 -12.04 3.64
CA TRP A 137 -3.96 -12.76 4.88
C TRP A 137 -2.66 -13.19 5.54
N THR A 138 -2.43 -12.71 6.75
CA THR A 138 -1.23 -13.05 7.54
C THR A 138 -1.37 -14.43 8.20
N ALA A 139 -0.26 -14.96 8.70
CA ALA A 139 -0.27 -16.22 9.46
C ALA A 139 -1.09 -16.13 10.77
N THR A 140 -1.31 -14.92 11.30
CA THR A 140 -2.14 -14.69 12.50
C THR A 140 -3.63 -14.57 12.18
N GLY A 141 -4.02 -14.62 10.90
CA GLY A 141 -5.41 -14.47 10.46
C GLY A 141 -5.85 -13.03 10.28
N GLU A 142 -4.94 -12.05 10.40
CA GLU A 142 -5.23 -10.67 10.09
C GLU A 142 -5.29 -10.45 8.57
N VAL A 143 -6.16 -9.55 8.13
CA VAL A 143 -6.26 -9.12 6.74
C VAL A 143 -5.77 -7.68 6.59
N LYS A 144 -4.90 -7.47 5.62
CA LYS A 144 -4.33 -6.16 5.26
C LYS A 144 -4.61 -5.85 3.80
N ARG A 145 -4.93 -4.59 3.51
CA ARG A 145 -5.06 -4.05 2.16
C ARG A 145 -3.76 -3.42 1.72
N THR A 146 -3.38 -3.63 0.47
CA THR A 146 -2.20 -3.01 -0.14
C THR A 146 -2.59 -2.29 -1.43
N ASP A 147 -1.68 -1.47 -1.97
CA ASP A 147 -1.82 -0.80 -3.26
C ASP A 147 -2.97 0.23 -3.32
N PHE A 148 -2.73 1.45 -2.80
CA PHE A 148 -3.78 2.47 -2.61
C PHE A 148 -3.80 3.57 -3.69
N TRP A 149 -3.16 3.36 -4.84
CA TRP A 149 -3.08 4.39 -5.89
C TRP A 149 -4.42 4.76 -6.54
N LEU A 150 -5.41 3.87 -6.46
CA LEU A 150 -6.80 4.11 -6.87
C LEU A 150 -7.72 4.47 -5.70
N CYS A 151 -7.16 4.82 -4.54
CA CYS A 151 -7.91 5.19 -3.36
C CYS A 151 -8.19 6.70 -3.36
N GLU A 152 -9.43 7.08 -3.65
CA GLU A 152 -9.86 8.48 -3.80
C GLU A 152 -10.76 8.91 -2.63
N PRO A 153 -10.72 10.19 -2.20
CA PRO A 153 -11.68 10.70 -1.23
C PRO A 153 -13.12 10.57 -1.74
N VAL A 154 -14.05 10.11 -0.89
CA VAL A 154 -15.48 9.93 -1.20
C VAL A 154 -16.13 11.22 -1.72
N ARG A 155 -15.62 12.40 -1.32
CA ARG A 155 -16.11 13.70 -1.81
C ARG A 155 -15.91 13.90 -3.31
N CYS A 156 -14.90 13.27 -3.92
CA CYS A 156 -14.63 13.33 -5.35
C CYS A 156 -15.74 12.67 -6.19
N MET A 157 -16.51 11.75 -5.62
CA MET A 157 -17.64 11.09 -6.32
C MET A 157 -18.76 12.07 -6.68
N ARG A 158 -19.10 13.02 -5.79
CA ARG A 158 -20.15 14.02 -6.06
C ARG A 158 -19.83 14.97 -7.22
N LEU A 159 -18.56 15.11 -7.59
CA LEU A 159 -18.13 15.93 -8.72
C LEU A 159 -18.20 15.15 -10.04
N ARG A 160 -17.92 13.84 -10.04
CA ARG A 160 -18.02 12.98 -11.23
C ARG A 160 -19.46 12.69 -11.64
N GLU A 161 -20.40 12.63 -10.69
CA GLU A 161 -21.84 12.45 -10.99
C GLU A 161 -22.51 13.71 -11.60
N ARG A 162 -21.80 14.85 -11.65
CA ARG A 162 -22.32 16.13 -12.17
C ARG A 162 -21.73 16.55 -13.52
N LEU A 163 -20.85 15.73 -14.10
CA LEU A 163 -20.26 15.90 -15.43
C LEU A 163 -20.79 14.81 -16.36
#